data_AF-A0A2T4V3U1-F1
#
_entry.id   AF-A0A2T4V3U1-F1
#
_cell.length_a   1.000
_cell.length_b   1.000
_cell.length_c   1.000
_cell.angle_alpha   90.00
_cell.angle_beta   90.00
_cell.angle_gamma   90.00
#
_symmetry.space_group_name_H-M   'P 1'
#
loop_
_entity.id
_entity.type
_entity.pdbx_description
1 polymer ?
#
loop_
_entity_poly.entity_id
_entity_poly.type
_entity_poly.pdbx_seq_one_letter_code
_entity_poly.pdbx_strand_id
1 'polypeptide(L)'
;MQSMLPRALLFSATLLAALSSQAGDLSIEARVGSGQWMRGASISPLKGEAIALRVAPRPGATIRWYRIYADISRDYKNANHPWEPSPYAWVGWAKIPYLREELRSLRGRWEISPLDASGRVIRGEELEPHPARANHYLEDVGTFWFQAEVEEGGVTSSSPGLERSDHRGLSPKVFRISIRDGEGYLGYVTSFFNVPGLFGSVPHQSYHYIGVDCADVLMAARARWMGKPLERDFNVAALVKELPRAATVQLRQGAPERAVSIGEGVRPGDLLAVRYPGEKQFQHVGVFYSDANASGLLDADDLVLHAGPEALHLSRLGEGGFDGEVAILRLERSRPPPPGGQLP
;
A
#
# COMPACT_ATOMS: atom_id res chain seq x y z
N MET A 1 55.85 -68.44 -18.72
CA MET A 1 55.57 -66.99 -18.64
C MET A 1 54.09 -66.82 -18.37
N GLN A 2 53.73 -66.63 -17.09
CA GLN A 2 52.35 -66.45 -16.62
C GLN A 2 52.03 -64.95 -16.62
N SER A 3 50.99 -64.52 -17.34
CA SER A 3 50.52 -63.13 -17.30
C SER A 3 49.47 -62.98 -16.19
N MET A 4 49.79 -62.17 -15.18
CA MET A 4 48.86 -61.76 -14.14
C MET A 4 47.93 -60.64 -14.66
N LEU A 5 46.62 -60.84 -14.52
CA LEU A 5 45.59 -59.82 -14.67
C LEU A 5 45.45 -59.01 -13.37
N PRO A 6 45.20 -57.68 -13.42
CA PRO A 6 45.00 -56.88 -12.23
C PRO A 6 43.55 -56.97 -11.74
N ARG A 7 43.39 -57.13 -10.42
CA ARG A 7 42.12 -57.06 -9.68
C ARG A 7 41.63 -55.61 -9.61
N ALA A 8 40.42 -55.34 -10.08
CA ALA A 8 39.71 -54.10 -9.83
C ALA A 8 39.06 -54.12 -8.43
N LEU A 9 39.42 -53.14 -7.59
CA LEU A 9 38.82 -52.87 -6.28
C LEU A 9 37.54 -52.04 -6.48
N LEU A 10 36.39 -52.62 -6.18
CA LEU A 10 35.12 -51.92 -6.01
C LEU A 10 35.09 -51.21 -4.65
N PHE A 11 35.24 -49.88 -4.66
CA PHE A 11 34.94 -49.04 -3.51
C PHE A 11 33.43 -48.74 -3.49
N SER A 12 32.70 -49.41 -2.61
CA SER A 12 31.35 -48.99 -2.21
C SER A 12 31.47 -47.79 -1.28
N ALA A 13 31.37 -46.58 -1.83
CA ALA A 13 31.20 -45.36 -1.05
C ALA A 13 29.72 -45.21 -0.67
N THR A 14 29.35 -45.67 0.52
CA THR A 14 28.08 -45.37 1.17
C THR A 14 28.08 -43.88 1.54
N LEU A 15 27.57 -43.04 0.63
CA LEU A 15 27.38 -41.62 0.87
C LEU A 15 26.14 -41.44 1.76
N LEU A 16 26.31 -41.53 3.09
CA LEU A 16 25.36 -40.99 4.05
C LEU A 16 25.49 -39.45 4.03
N ALA A 17 24.94 -38.83 2.99
CA ALA A 17 24.59 -37.42 3.04
C ALA A 17 23.29 -37.30 3.85
N ALA A 18 23.42 -37.29 5.18
CA ALA A 18 22.40 -36.69 6.02
C ALA A 18 22.36 -35.21 5.62
N LEU A 19 21.45 -34.89 4.70
CA LEU A 19 21.03 -33.55 4.36
C LEU A 19 20.60 -32.87 5.65
N SER A 20 21.51 -32.11 6.25
CA SER A 20 21.15 -31.04 7.15
C SER A 20 20.43 -30.01 6.28
N SER A 21 19.15 -30.27 6.00
CA SER A 21 18.24 -29.27 5.49
C SER A 21 18.08 -28.26 6.63
N GLN A 22 19.00 -27.30 6.71
CA GLN A 22 18.65 -26.03 7.33
C GLN A 22 17.35 -25.63 6.66
N ALA A 23 16.28 -25.59 7.46
CA ALA A 23 14.96 -25.19 7.02
C ALA A 23 15.11 -23.78 6.43
N GLY A 24 15.30 -23.72 5.11
CA GLY A 24 15.44 -22.46 4.41
C GLY A 24 14.21 -21.63 4.73
N ASP A 25 14.42 -20.34 4.99
CA ASP A 25 13.34 -19.40 5.26
C ASP A 25 12.24 -19.57 4.22
N LEU A 26 11.02 -19.86 4.68
CA LEU A 26 9.88 -20.03 3.81
C LEU A 26 9.64 -18.72 3.06
N SER A 27 9.62 -18.75 1.74
CA SER A 27 9.47 -17.56 0.90
C SER A 27 8.23 -17.70 0.02
N ILE A 28 7.43 -16.63 -0.02
CA ILE A 28 6.33 -16.49 -0.97
C ILE A 28 6.91 -15.96 -2.28
N GLU A 29 6.62 -16.67 -3.37
CA GLU A 29 6.84 -16.21 -4.73
C GLU A 29 5.52 -15.73 -5.33
N ALA A 30 5.58 -14.75 -6.22
CA ALA A 30 4.38 -14.22 -6.86
C ALA A 30 4.53 -14.03 -8.36
N ARG A 31 3.41 -14.09 -9.07
CA ARG A 31 3.30 -13.85 -10.50
C ARG A 31 2.11 -12.94 -10.76
N VAL A 32 2.29 -11.98 -11.69
CA VAL A 32 1.24 -11.10 -12.21
C VAL A 32 1.02 -11.45 -13.68
N GLY A 33 -0.24 -11.68 -14.07
CA GLY A 33 -0.64 -12.12 -15.39
C GLY A 33 0.09 -13.40 -15.83
N SER A 34 0.61 -13.38 -17.05
CA SER A 34 1.46 -14.43 -17.61
C SER A 34 2.96 -14.17 -17.38
N GLY A 35 3.31 -13.27 -16.47
CA GLY A 35 4.69 -12.89 -16.17
C GLY A 35 5.52 -14.00 -15.52
N GLN A 36 6.77 -13.68 -15.18
CA GLN A 36 7.66 -14.60 -14.47
C GLN A 36 7.32 -14.66 -12.98
N TRP A 37 7.67 -15.77 -12.34
CA TRP A 37 7.64 -15.88 -10.88
C TRP A 37 8.74 -15.01 -10.29
N MET A 38 8.37 -14.15 -9.36
CA MET A 38 9.25 -13.20 -8.69
C MET A 38 9.38 -13.57 -7.22
N ARG A 39 10.61 -13.48 -6.70
CA ARG A 39 10.90 -13.47 -5.26
C ARG A 39 11.00 -12.04 -4.77
N GLY A 40 10.31 -11.73 -3.69
CA GLY A 40 10.34 -10.41 -3.08
C GLY A 40 9.34 -10.29 -1.95
N ALA A 41 9.38 -9.17 -1.24
CA ALA A 41 8.41 -8.88 -0.19
C ALA A 41 7.16 -8.17 -0.71
N SER A 42 7.08 -7.82 -2.00
CA SER A 42 5.90 -7.15 -2.54
C SER A 42 5.76 -7.24 -4.05
N ILE A 43 4.51 -7.12 -4.52
CA ILE A 43 4.14 -6.84 -5.93
C ILE A 43 3.13 -5.68 -5.99
N SER A 44 3.03 -4.99 -7.14
CA SER A 44 2.09 -3.87 -7.32
C SER A 44 1.34 -3.95 -8.66
N PRO A 45 0.44 -4.94 -8.81
CA PRO A 45 -0.33 -5.13 -10.04
C PRO A 45 -1.35 -4.02 -10.26
N LEU A 46 -1.78 -3.85 -11.50
CA LEU A 46 -2.98 -3.09 -11.85
C LEU A 46 -4.24 -3.86 -11.45
N LYS A 47 -5.31 -3.11 -11.16
CA LYS A 47 -6.65 -3.65 -10.96
C LYS A 47 -7.07 -4.48 -12.18
N GLY A 48 -7.57 -5.68 -11.91
CA GLY A 48 -7.99 -6.64 -12.95
C GLY A 48 -6.90 -7.57 -13.46
N GLU A 49 -5.62 -7.36 -13.10
CA GLU A 49 -4.58 -8.32 -13.44
C GLU A 49 -4.69 -9.59 -12.58
N ALA A 50 -4.51 -10.75 -13.22
CA ALA A 50 -4.46 -12.01 -12.50
C ALA A 50 -3.23 -12.07 -11.58
N ILE A 51 -3.41 -12.54 -10.35
CA ILE A 51 -2.32 -12.72 -9.39
C ILE A 51 -2.26 -14.18 -8.97
N ALA A 52 -1.05 -14.72 -8.88
CA ALA A 52 -0.79 -16.01 -8.25
C ALA A 52 0.31 -15.88 -7.20
N LEU A 53 0.12 -16.53 -6.05
CA LEU A 53 1.12 -16.68 -5.00
C LEU A 53 1.47 -18.16 -4.87
N ARG A 54 2.74 -18.48 -4.60
CA ARG A 54 3.14 -19.86 -4.33
C ARG A 54 4.23 -19.98 -3.27
N VAL A 55 4.32 -21.17 -2.72
CA VAL A 55 5.41 -21.65 -1.87
C VAL A 55 5.90 -22.97 -2.45
N ALA A 56 7.21 -23.21 -2.43
CA ALA A 56 7.78 -24.46 -2.93
C ALA A 56 7.19 -25.69 -2.18
N PRO A 57 6.60 -26.67 -2.89
CA PRO A 57 6.05 -27.87 -2.26
C PRO A 57 7.09 -28.67 -1.48
N ARG A 58 6.70 -29.16 -0.30
CA ARG A 58 7.49 -30.09 0.51
C ARG A 58 6.72 -31.42 0.65
N PRO A 59 7.28 -32.55 0.18
CA PRO A 59 6.61 -33.85 0.26
C PRO A 59 6.21 -34.20 1.70
N GLY A 60 4.95 -34.58 1.92
CA GLY A 60 4.45 -34.94 3.25
C GLY A 60 4.13 -33.77 4.19
N ALA A 61 4.39 -32.52 3.78
CA ALA A 61 4.03 -31.34 4.53
C ALA A 61 2.62 -30.83 4.18
N THR A 62 2.03 -30.03 5.07
CA THR A 62 0.79 -29.28 4.80
C THR A 62 1.06 -27.78 4.76
N ILE A 63 0.26 -27.03 4.02
CA ILE A 63 0.37 -25.56 3.90
C ILE A 63 -0.93 -24.87 4.27
N ARG A 64 -0.80 -23.73 4.96
CA ARG A 64 -1.88 -22.80 5.29
C ARG A 64 -1.51 -21.39 4.83
N TRP A 65 -2.51 -20.64 4.40
CA TRP A 65 -2.36 -19.25 3.97
C TRP A 65 -3.13 -18.34 4.90
N TYR A 66 -2.56 -17.17 5.15
CA TYR A 66 -3.12 -16.16 6.02
C TYR A 66 -3.12 -14.80 5.35
N ARG A 67 -4.16 -14.02 5.63
CA ARG A 67 -4.19 -12.58 5.35
C ARG A 67 -3.90 -11.83 6.65
N ILE A 68 -3.07 -10.80 6.56
CA ILE A 68 -2.76 -9.89 7.65
C ILE A 68 -3.33 -8.53 7.28
N TYR A 69 -3.97 -7.87 8.24
CA TYR A 69 -4.56 -6.55 8.04
C TYR A 69 -4.47 -5.73 9.33
N ALA A 70 -4.42 -4.42 9.17
CA ALA A 70 -4.56 -3.48 10.27
C ALA A 70 -6.03 -3.11 10.49
N ASP A 71 -6.37 -2.72 11.71
CA ASP A 71 -7.67 -2.10 11.99
C ASP A 71 -7.66 -0.65 11.49
N ILE A 72 -8.28 -0.39 10.33
CA ILE A 72 -8.33 0.94 9.72
C ILE A 72 -9.49 1.81 10.24
N SER A 73 -10.31 1.31 11.16
CA SER A 73 -11.42 2.10 11.76
C SER A 73 -10.99 2.92 12.97
N ARG A 74 -9.69 2.96 13.28
CA ARG A 74 -9.14 3.65 14.44
C ARG A 74 -8.22 4.78 14.00
N ASP A 75 -8.21 5.82 14.80
CA ASP A 75 -7.25 6.91 14.68
C ASP A 75 -5.93 6.51 15.34
N TYR A 76 -4.86 6.55 14.57
CA TYR A 76 -3.49 6.40 15.09
C TYR A 76 -2.75 7.73 15.01
N LYS A 77 -1.80 7.94 15.91
CA LYS A 77 -0.96 9.14 15.90
C LYS A 77 0.42 8.91 16.48
N ASN A 78 1.44 9.43 15.81
CA ASN A 78 2.77 9.62 16.39
C ASN A 78 3.01 11.06 16.88
N ALA A 79 2.09 11.98 16.59
CA ALA A 79 2.12 13.37 17.05
C ALA A 79 0.74 13.81 17.57
N ASN A 80 0.70 14.83 18.42
CA ASN A 80 -0.56 15.41 18.87
C ASN A 80 -1.31 16.07 17.69
N HIS A 81 -2.62 15.83 17.61
CA HIS A 81 -3.47 16.47 16.62
C HIS A 81 -3.54 17.98 16.81
N PRO A 82 -3.98 18.73 15.77
CA PRO A 82 -4.08 20.20 15.84
C PRO A 82 -4.96 20.72 16.98
N TRP A 83 -5.96 19.94 17.42
CA TRP A 83 -6.92 20.31 18.48
C TRP A 83 -6.51 19.84 19.89
N GLU A 84 -5.35 19.21 20.04
CA GLU A 84 -4.86 18.71 21.33
C GLU A 84 -3.87 19.68 21.99
N PRO A 85 -3.62 19.57 23.31
CA PRO A 85 -2.53 20.29 23.96
C PRO A 85 -1.18 19.97 23.32
N SER A 86 -0.30 20.98 23.18
CA SER A 86 0.96 20.88 22.43
C SER A 86 0.77 20.30 21.02
N PRO A 87 0.03 20.99 20.13
CA PRO A 87 -0.25 20.53 18.78
C PRO A 87 1.03 20.14 18.03
N TYR A 88 0.97 19.06 17.25
CA TYR A 88 2.07 18.53 16.43
C TYR A 88 3.30 18.04 17.21
N ALA A 89 3.27 18.03 18.55
CA ALA A 89 4.36 17.47 19.34
C ALA A 89 4.43 15.95 19.17
N TRP A 90 5.63 15.42 18.96
CA TRP A 90 5.88 13.98 18.88
C TRP A 90 5.51 13.27 20.20
N VAL A 91 4.74 12.18 20.10
CA VAL A 91 4.28 11.38 21.26
C VAL A 91 4.79 9.93 21.24
N GLY A 92 5.67 9.59 20.29
CA GLY A 92 6.19 8.23 20.13
C GLY A 92 5.50 7.48 19.00
N TRP A 93 5.90 6.22 18.81
CA TRP A 93 5.33 5.39 17.76
C TRP A 93 3.96 4.85 18.17
N ALA A 94 2.95 5.08 17.32
CA ALA A 94 1.65 4.47 17.49
C ALA A 94 1.75 2.95 17.37
N LYS A 95 1.12 2.23 18.30
CA LYS A 95 0.95 0.78 18.19
C LYS A 95 -0.26 0.48 17.32
N ILE A 96 -0.02 0.05 16.09
CA ILE A 96 -1.08 -0.41 15.18
C ILE A 96 -1.35 -1.90 15.46
N PRO A 97 -2.56 -2.29 15.91
CA PRO A 97 -2.95 -3.68 16.03
C PRO A 97 -3.12 -4.28 14.63
N TYR A 98 -2.38 -5.35 14.38
CA TYR A 98 -2.56 -6.19 13.20
C TYR A 98 -3.24 -7.49 13.61
N LEU A 99 -4.19 -7.92 12.78
CA LEU A 99 -4.89 -9.18 12.91
C LEU A 99 -4.47 -10.10 11.77
N ARG A 100 -4.57 -11.40 12.02
CA ARG A 100 -4.21 -12.46 11.08
C ARG A 100 -5.36 -13.43 10.98
N GLU A 101 -5.93 -13.57 9.79
CA GLU A 101 -7.00 -14.52 9.49
C GLU A 101 -6.48 -15.65 8.60
N GLU A 102 -7.01 -16.85 8.80
CA GLU A 102 -6.68 -18.00 7.96
C GLU A 102 -7.62 -18.08 6.76
N LEU A 103 -7.06 -18.28 5.57
CA LEU A 103 -7.78 -18.51 4.32
C LEU A 103 -8.09 -20.02 4.19
N ARG A 104 -9.04 -20.52 4.98
CA ARG A 104 -9.32 -21.98 5.09
C ARG A 104 -9.64 -22.67 3.77
N SER A 105 -10.30 -21.97 2.85
CA SER A 105 -10.61 -22.46 1.49
C SER A 105 -9.37 -22.74 0.63
N LEU A 106 -8.21 -22.24 1.05
CA LEU A 106 -6.91 -22.39 0.37
C LEU A 106 -5.97 -23.38 1.06
N ARG A 107 -6.41 -24.09 2.12
CA ARG A 107 -5.60 -25.12 2.79
C ARG A 107 -5.10 -26.17 1.81
N GLY A 108 -3.84 -26.59 1.97
CA GLY A 108 -3.21 -27.60 1.14
C GLY A 108 -2.85 -27.15 -0.28
N ARG A 109 -3.18 -25.90 -0.67
CA ARG A 109 -2.82 -25.35 -1.98
C ARG A 109 -1.44 -24.69 -1.91
N TRP A 110 -0.47 -25.25 -2.63
CA TRP A 110 0.89 -24.69 -2.72
C TRP A 110 0.98 -23.49 -3.66
N GLU A 111 0.02 -23.35 -4.57
CA GLU A 111 -0.21 -22.20 -5.44
C GLU A 111 -1.66 -21.75 -5.29
N ILE A 112 -1.87 -20.44 -5.09
CA ILE A 112 -3.18 -19.83 -4.88
C ILE A 112 -3.34 -18.60 -5.77
N SER A 113 -4.59 -18.26 -6.08
CA SER A 113 -4.93 -16.88 -6.44
C SER A 113 -5.42 -16.16 -5.18
N PRO A 114 -4.85 -15.00 -4.82
CA PRO A 114 -5.30 -14.25 -3.64
C PRO A 114 -6.57 -13.44 -3.90
N LEU A 115 -7.06 -13.43 -5.15
CA LEU A 115 -8.28 -12.76 -5.59
C LEU A 115 -9.35 -13.77 -6.00
N ASP A 116 -10.62 -13.42 -5.82
CA ASP A 116 -11.75 -14.17 -6.35
C ASP A 116 -12.03 -13.84 -7.82
N ALA A 117 -13.06 -14.48 -8.39
CA ALA A 117 -13.43 -14.28 -9.80
C ALA A 117 -13.90 -12.85 -10.14
N SER A 118 -14.24 -12.05 -9.14
CA SER A 118 -14.62 -10.63 -9.28
C SER A 118 -13.43 -9.68 -9.07
N GLY A 119 -12.23 -10.22 -8.84
CA GLY A 119 -11.02 -9.43 -8.60
C GLY A 119 -10.90 -8.89 -7.16
N ARG A 120 -11.73 -9.38 -6.23
CA ARG A 120 -11.67 -8.98 -4.82
C ARG A 120 -10.76 -9.89 -4.04
N VAL A 121 -10.06 -9.36 -3.05
CA VAL A 121 -9.22 -10.16 -2.15
C VAL A 121 -10.05 -11.24 -1.45
N ILE A 122 -9.54 -12.47 -1.43
CA ILE A 122 -10.19 -13.57 -0.72
C ILE A 122 -10.20 -13.27 0.78
N ARG A 123 -11.34 -13.54 1.42
CA ARG A 123 -11.54 -13.43 2.86
C ARG A 123 -11.39 -14.78 3.55
N GLY A 124 -10.86 -14.75 4.76
CA GLY A 124 -10.89 -15.85 5.72
C GLY A 124 -12.20 -15.93 6.49
N GLU A 125 -12.16 -16.58 7.66
CA GLU A 125 -13.26 -16.50 8.63
C GLU A 125 -13.36 -15.11 9.24
N GLU A 126 -14.58 -14.67 9.51
CA GLU A 126 -14.84 -13.33 10.07
C GLU A 126 -14.27 -13.23 11.48
N LEU A 127 -13.15 -12.53 11.62
CA LEU A 127 -12.57 -12.13 12.90
C LEU A 127 -13.05 -10.72 13.26
N GLU A 128 -13.36 -10.46 14.53
CA GLU A 128 -13.71 -9.11 15.01
C GLU A 128 -12.50 -8.37 15.60
N PRO A 129 -12.29 -7.09 15.26
CA PRO A 129 -12.96 -6.32 14.20
C PRO A 129 -12.53 -6.81 12.80
N HIS A 130 -13.51 -6.96 11.90
CA HIS A 130 -13.23 -7.34 10.51
C HIS A 130 -13.01 -6.09 9.66
N PRO A 131 -11.95 -6.02 8.83
CA PRO A 131 -11.57 -4.79 8.13
C PRO A 131 -12.63 -4.36 7.11
N ALA A 132 -13.37 -5.31 6.53
CA ALA A 132 -14.49 -5.00 5.65
C ALA A 132 -15.70 -4.32 6.32
N ARG A 133 -15.68 -4.17 7.65
CA ARG A 133 -16.67 -3.36 8.38
C ARG A 133 -16.16 -1.97 8.70
N ALA A 134 -14.86 -1.71 8.51
CA ALA A 134 -14.32 -0.38 8.65
C ALA A 134 -14.82 0.51 7.51
N ASN A 135 -15.09 1.76 7.82
CA ASN A 135 -15.36 2.77 6.81
C ASN A 135 -14.19 2.80 5.83
N HIS A 136 -14.50 2.95 4.54
CA HIS A 136 -13.52 3.11 3.45
C HIS A 136 -12.69 1.87 3.08
N TYR A 137 -12.94 0.69 3.66
CA TYR A 137 -12.28 -0.53 3.23
C TYR A 137 -12.67 -0.92 1.80
N LEU A 138 -11.68 -1.21 0.95
CA LEU A 138 -11.88 -1.65 -0.43
C LEU A 138 -11.28 -3.05 -0.65
N GLU A 139 -11.95 -3.87 -1.44
CA GLU A 139 -11.55 -5.27 -1.63
C GLU A 139 -10.78 -5.52 -2.92
N ASP A 140 -10.93 -4.65 -3.91
CA ASP A 140 -10.46 -4.80 -5.27
C ASP A 140 -9.34 -3.82 -5.63
N VAL A 141 -8.95 -2.95 -4.68
CA VAL A 141 -7.87 -1.98 -4.80
C VAL A 141 -7.26 -1.73 -3.41
N GLY A 142 -6.00 -1.31 -3.37
CA GLY A 142 -5.30 -1.02 -2.12
C GLY A 142 -4.27 -2.08 -1.75
N THR A 143 -3.95 -2.13 -0.46
CA THR A 143 -2.86 -2.96 0.05
C THR A 143 -3.36 -4.11 0.93
N PHE A 144 -2.77 -5.29 0.70
CA PHE A 144 -3.09 -6.54 1.39
C PHE A 144 -1.80 -7.28 1.74
N TRP A 145 -1.71 -7.84 2.95
CA TRP A 145 -0.54 -8.60 3.41
C TRP A 145 -0.86 -10.08 3.56
N PHE A 146 0.11 -10.93 3.23
CA PHE A 146 -0.03 -12.37 3.25
C PHE A 146 1.12 -13.06 3.98
N GLN A 147 0.78 -14.18 4.60
CA GLN A 147 1.73 -15.11 5.21
C GLN A 147 1.36 -16.54 4.81
N ALA A 148 2.37 -17.39 4.66
CA ALA A 148 2.21 -18.82 4.52
C ALA A 148 2.87 -19.54 5.71
N GLU A 149 2.26 -20.63 6.16
CA GLU A 149 2.85 -21.56 7.12
C GLU A 149 2.87 -22.96 6.52
N VAL A 150 3.98 -23.67 6.71
CA VAL A 150 4.18 -25.05 6.29
C VAL A 150 4.51 -25.91 7.50
N GLU A 151 3.71 -26.95 7.72
CA GLU A 151 3.84 -27.91 8.81
C GLU A 151 4.36 -29.25 8.27
N GLU A 152 5.51 -29.70 8.79
CA GLU A 152 6.21 -30.92 8.37
C GLU A 152 6.73 -31.67 9.60
N GLY A 153 6.29 -32.92 9.81
CA GLY A 153 6.74 -33.72 10.96
C GLY A 153 6.48 -33.07 12.32
N GLY A 154 5.42 -32.27 12.45
CA GLY A 154 5.10 -31.50 13.65
C GLY A 154 5.87 -30.18 13.83
N VAL A 155 6.78 -29.84 12.91
CA VAL A 155 7.50 -28.57 12.89
C VAL A 155 6.80 -27.60 11.95
N THR A 156 6.49 -26.40 12.44
CA THR A 156 5.94 -25.31 11.61
C THR A 156 7.05 -24.35 11.20
N SER A 157 7.15 -24.08 9.90
CA SER A 157 7.94 -23.00 9.32
C SER A 157 7.03 -21.97 8.69
N SER A 158 7.36 -20.68 8.78
CA SER A 158 6.50 -19.61 8.29
C SER A 158 7.29 -18.64 7.41
N SER A 159 6.60 -18.03 6.44
CA SER A 159 7.10 -16.82 5.82
C SER A 159 6.99 -15.67 6.82
N PRO A 160 7.73 -14.57 6.64
CA PRO A 160 7.54 -13.38 7.46
C PRO A 160 6.05 -12.99 7.51
N GLY A 161 5.50 -12.85 8.71
CA GLY A 161 4.13 -12.41 8.93
C GLY A 161 3.96 -11.59 10.21
N LEU A 162 2.86 -11.82 10.92
CA LEU A 162 2.44 -11.00 12.07
C LEU A 162 3.48 -10.97 13.19
N GLU A 163 4.21 -12.07 13.38
CA GLU A 163 5.30 -12.21 14.36
C GLU A 163 6.50 -11.29 14.06
N ARG A 164 6.55 -10.66 12.89
CA ARG A 164 7.55 -9.67 12.49
C ARG A 164 7.07 -8.23 12.67
N SER A 165 6.04 -7.98 13.48
CA SER A 165 5.69 -6.62 13.90
C SER A 165 6.61 -6.15 15.03
N ASP A 166 7.07 -4.90 14.96
CA ASP A 166 7.75 -4.22 16.06
C ASP A 166 7.03 -2.91 16.44
N HIS A 167 7.66 -2.08 17.27
CA HIS A 167 7.09 -0.81 17.72
C HIS A 167 6.86 0.19 16.57
N ARG A 168 7.45 -0.01 15.40
CA ARG A 168 7.28 0.83 14.20
C ARG A 168 6.14 0.33 13.30
N GLY A 169 5.61 -0.86 13.56
CA GLY A 169 4.53 -1.51 12.81
C GLY A 169 4.95 -2.84 12.17
N LEU A 170 4.20 -3.26 11.14
CA LEU A 170 4.42 -4.53 10.44
C LEU A 170 5.72 -4.47 9.61
N SER A 171 6.55 -5.51 9.68
CA SER A 171 7.81 -5.53 8.93
C SER A 171 7.57 -5.41 7.41
N PRO A 172 8.38 -4.60 6.69
CA PRO A 172 8.38 -4.58 5.23
C PRO A 172 8.79 -5.89 4.55
N LYS A 173 9.20 -6.91 5.32
CA LYS A 173 9.49 -8.27 4.83
C LYS A 173 8.24 -9.15 4.71
N VAL A 174 7.12 -8.76 5.32
CA VAL A 174 5.84 -9.46 5.16
C VAL A 174 5.36 -9.26 3.73
N PHE A 175 4.94 -10.35 3.07
CA PHE A 175 4.58 -10.31 1.67
C PHE A 175 3.36 -9.40 1.44
N ARG A 176 3.47 -8.45 0.52
CA ARG A 176 2.46 -7.42 0.29
C ARG A 176 2.02 -7.35 -1.17
N ILE A 177 0.72 -7.27 -1.39
CA ILE A 177 0.12 -6.94 -2.69
C ILE A 177 -0.43 -5.52 -2.60
N SER A 178 -0.02 -4.65 -3.52
CA SER A 178 -0.49 -3.26 -3.60
C SER A 178 -1.17 -3.02 -4.96
N ILE A 179 -2.47 -3.29 -5.04
CA ILE A 179 -3.28 -3.19 -6.28
C ILE A 179 -3.54 -1.71 -6.58
N ARG A 180 -3.18 -1.29 -7.81
CA ARG A 180 -3.31 0.10 -8.29
C ARG A 180 -4.48 0.24 -9.25
N ASP A 181 -5.25 1.32 -9.12
CA ASP A 181 -6.23 1.73 -10.12
C ASP A 181 -5.58 2.70 -11.13
N GLY A 182 -4.82 2.13 -12.07
CA GLY A 182 -4.12 2.86 -13.14
C GLY A 182 -2.60 2.92 -12.99
N GLU A 183 -1.93 3.36 -14.07
CA GLU A 183 -0.46 3.34 -14.15
C GLU A 183 0.22 4.61 -13.58
N GLY A 184 -0.50 5.73 -13.56
CA GLY A 184 0.05 7.03 -13.18
C GLY A 184 0.10 7.28 -11.67
N TYR A 185 0.43 8.51 -11.31
CA TYR A 185 0.48 8.97 -9.92
C TYR A 185 -0.77 8.58 -9.11
N LEU A 186 -1.97 8.85 -9.64
CA LEU A 186 -3.22 8.50 -8.97
C LEU A 186 -3.36 6.99 -8.74
N GLY A 187 -2.91 6.16 -9.70
CA GLY A 187 -2.87 4.72 -9.51
C GLY A 187 -1.99 4.31 -8.34
N TYR A 188 -0.82 4.95 -8.17
CA TYR A 188 0.00 4.76 -6.98
C TYR A 188 -0.65 5.28 -5.69
N VAL A 189 -1.39 6.40 -5.73
CA VAL A 189 -2.17 6.87 -4.57
C VAL A 189 -3.21 5.82 -4.16
N THR A 190 -3.99 5.30 -5.10
CA THR A 190 -5.01 4.27 -4.79
C THR A 190 -4.44 2.99 -4.20
N SER A 191 -3.16 2.66 -4.43
CA SER A 191 -2.57 1.48 -3.78
C SER A 191 -2.45 1.62 -2.26
N PHE A 192 -2.61 2.82 -1.71
CA PHE A 192 -2.65 3.08 -0.27
C PHE A 192 -4.03 2.91 0.36
N PHE A 193 -5.07 2.54 -0.39
CA PHE A 193 -6.30 2.05 0.24
C PHE A 193 -5.98 0.89 1.20
N ASN A 194 -6.73 0.80 2.29
CA ASN A 194 -6.52 -0.14 3.41
C ASN A 194 -5.22 0.04 4.21
N VAL A 195 -4.47 1.12 3.99
CA VAL A 195 -3.38 1.54 4.87
C VAL A 195 -3.96 2.43 5.98
N PRO A 196 -3.67 2.19 7.27
CA PRO A 196 -4.19 2.99 8.37
C PRO A 196 -3.83 4.48 8.27
N GLY A 197 -4.79 5.33 8.63
CA GLY A 197 -4.53 6.74 8.93
C GLY A 197 -3.65 6.84 10.17
N LEU A 198 -2.52 7.54 10.06
CA LEU A 198 -1.54 7.69 11.13
C LEU A 198 -1.02 9.12 11.15
N PHE A 199 -1.57 9.95 12.04
CA PHE A 199 -1.18 11.34 12.13
C PHE A 199 0.28 11.50 12.59
N GLY A 200 1.08 12.27 11.84
CA GLY A 200 2.52 12.36 12.08
C GLY A 200 3.25 11.07 11.72
N SER A 201 2.79 10.38 10.67
CA SER A 201 3.56 9.29 10.06
C SER A 201 4.97 9.77 9.70
N VAL A 202 5.88 8.81 9.54
CA VAL A 202 7.27 9.07 9.20
C VAL A 202 7.64 8.28 7.95
N PRO A 203 8.79 8.51 7.27
CA PRO A 203 8.96 8.04 5.90
C PRO A 203 9.05 6.52 5.86
N HIS A 204 9.55 5.90 6.93
CA HIS A 204 9.52 4.45 7.10
C HIS A 204 8.09 3.89 7.04
N GLN A 205 7.15 4.48 7.78
CA GLN A 205 5.78 3.99 7.82
C GLN A 205 5.06 4.21 6.49
N SER A 206 5.15 5.43 5.96
CA SER A 206 4.46 5.82 4.75
C SER A 206 5.03 5.12 3.53
N TYR A 207 6.36 5.05 3.38
CA TYR A 207 6.97 4.35 2.25
C TYR A 207 6.69 2.84 2.26
N HIS A 208 6.51 2.23 3.43
CA HIS A 208 6.27 0.78 3.55
C HIS A 208 4.80 0.39 3.73
N TYR A 209 3.86 1.35 3.61
CA TYR A 209 2.41 1.12 3.68
C TYR A 209 1.95 0.67 5.08
N ILE A 210 2.67 1.08 6.12
CA ILE A 210 2.39 0.70 7.52
C ILE A 210 1.32 1.65 8.10
N GLY A 211 1.40 2.93 7.76
CA GLY A 211 0.48 3.98 8.18
C GLY A 211 0.84 5.27 7.47
N VAL A 212 -0.13 6.14 7.23
CA VAL A 212 0.04 7.38 6.45
C VAL A 212 -0.78 8.53 7.01
N ASP A 213 -0.24 9.75 6.91
CA ASP A 213 -1.02 10.98 7.05
C ASP A 213 -1.36 11.63 5.70
N CYS A 214 -2.03 12.79 5.75
CA CYS A 214 -2.50 13.51 4.58
C CYS A 214 -1.41 13.87 3.55
N ALA A 215 -0.23 14.31 4.00
CA ALA A 215 0.83 14.76 3.10
C ALA A 215 1.75 13.59 2.71
N ASP A 216 2.04 12.71 3.66
CA ASP A 216 2.93 11.60 3.46
C ASP A 216 2.36 10.54 2.52
N VAL A 217 1.04 10.28 2.51
CA VAL A 217 0.45 9.33 1.54
C VAL A 217 0.71 9.80 0.10
N LEU A 218 0.53 11.10 -0.14
CA LEU A 218 0.68 11.71 -1.46
C LEU A 218 2.15 11.69 -1.91
N MET A 219 3.07 11.94 -0.99
CA MET A 219 4.50 11.94 -1.28
C MET A 219 5.11 10.54 -1.35
N ALA A 220 4.63 9.59 -0.54
CA ALA A 220 5.00 8.19 -0.63
C ALA A 220 4.54 7.58 -1.95
N ALA A 221 3.29 7.85 -2.37
CA ALA A 221 2.78 7.45 -3.68
C ALA A 221 3.63 8.03 -4.82
N ARG A 222 4.01 9.31 -4.72
CA ARG A 222 4.88 9.96 -5.72
C ARG A 222 6.28 9.33 -5.75
N ALA A 223 6.88 9.07 -4.59
CA ALA A 223 8.19 8.43 -4.49
C ALA A 223 8.16 7.04 -5.14
N ARG A 224 7.11 6.24 -4.85
CA ARG A 224 6.88 4.92 -5.47
C ARG A 224 6.69 5.01 -6.98
N TRP A 225 5.89 5.96 -7.46
CA TRP A 225 5.67 6.19 -8.88
C TRP A 225 6.97 6.57 -9.62
N MET A 226 7.83 7.37 -8.99
CA MET A 226 9.13 7.75 -9.55
C MET A 226 10.22 6.69 -9.36
N GLY A 227 9.94 5.57 -8.68
CA GLY A 227 10.95 4.56 -8.35
C GLY A 227 12.05 5.05 -7.40
N LYS A 228 11.74 5.98 -6.48
CA LYS A 228 12.69 6.60 -5.54
C LYS A 228 12.28 6.35 -4.08
N PRO A 229 13.23 6.33 -3.14
CA PRO A 229 12.90 6.32 -1.71
C PRO A 229 12.24 7.63 -1.28
N LEU A 230 11.47 7.58 -0.20
CA LEU A 230 10.98 8.77 0.49
C LEU A 230 12.05 9.22 1.50
N GLU A 231 12.69 10.36 1.23
CA GLU A 231 13.92 10.77 1.93
C GLU A 231 13.67 11.49 3.26
N ARG A 232 12.47 12.04 3.47
CA ARG A 232 12.11 12.84 4.65
C ARG A 232 10.61 12.93 4.83
N ASP A 233 10.21 13.47 5.98
CA ASP A 233 8.82 13.81 6.29
C ASP A 233 8.33 14.98 5.45
N PHE A 234 7.05 14.94 5.08
CA PHE A 234 6.36 16.06 4.45
C PHE A 234 5.17 16.48 5.29
N ASN A 235 5.03 17.79 5.50
CA ASN A 235 3.80 18.38 6.00
C ASN A 235 3.19 19.28 4.92
N VAL A 236 1.93 19.65 5.11
CA VAL A 236 1.19 20.46 4.12
C VAL A 236 1.88 21.79 3.83
N ALA A 237 2.43 22.45 4.85
CA ALA A 237 3.16 23.71 4.68
C ALA A 237 4.41 23.55 3.78
N ALA A 238 5.15 22.45 3.92
CA ALA A 238 6.28 22.13 3.06
C ALA A 238 5.84 21.93 1.60
N LEU A 239 4.74 21.21 1.37
CA LEU A 239 4.19 21.02 0.03
C LEU A 239 3.82 22.35 -0.63
N VAL A 240 3.11 23.22 0.09
CA VAL A 240 2.70 24.54 -0.40
C VAL A 240 3.89 25.45 -0.72
N LYS A 241 5.01 25.29 0.00
CA LYS A 241 6.25 26.05 -0.21
C LYS A 241 7.06 25.54 -1.41
N GLU A 242 7.10 24.22 -1.61
CA GLU A 242 8.04 23.59 -2.53
C GLU A 242 7.44 23.24 -3.89
N LEU A 243 6.14 22.99 -3.94
CA LEU A 243 5.47 22.62 -5.18
C LEU A 243 5.01 23.85 -5.97
N PRO A 244 5.10 23.81 -7.32
CA PRO A 244 4.48 24.81 -8.17
C PRO A 244 3.00 24.99 -7.85
N ARG A 245 2.57 26.24 -7.66
CA ARG A 245 1.17 26.59 -7.45
C ARG A 245 0.51 26.92 -8.79
N ALA A 246 -0.57 26.22 -9.12
CA ALA A 246 -1.39 26.50 -10.28
C ALA A 246 -2.37 27.64 -10.03
N ALA A 247 -3.03 27.63 -8.86
CA ALA A 247 -4.00 28.63 -8.47
C ALA A 247 -4.19 28.67 -6.94
N THR A 248 -4.85 29.73 -6.48
CA THR A 248 -5.41 29.83 -5.14
C THR A 248 -6.88 30.23 -5.27
N VAL A 249 -7.76 29.49 -4.62
CA VAL A 249 -9.21 29.73 -4.66
C VAL A 249 -9.80 29.65 -3.26
N GLN A 250 -10.93 30.31 -3.08
CA GLN A 250 -11.73 30.16 -1.87
C GLN A 250 -12.84 29.16 -2.16
N LEU A 251 -12.87 28.03 -1.46
CA LEU A 251 -13.98 27.07 -1.51
C LEU A 251 -14.99 27.36 -0.40
N ARG A 252 -16.28 27.22 -0.73
CA ARG A 252 -17.40 27.21 0.20
C ARG A 252 -18.37 26.11 -0.21
N GLN A 253 -18.69 25.19 0.69
CA GLN A 253 -19.48 24.00 0.41
C GLN A 253 -18.96 23.24 -0.82
N GLY A 254 -17.64 23.11 -0.92
CA GLY A 254 -16.97 22.43 -2.03
C GLY A 254 -16.88 23.19 -3.36
N ALA A 255 -17.56 24.32 -3.52
CA ALA A 255 -17.54 25.09 -4.76
C ALA A 255 -16.62 26.33 -4.65
N PRO A 256 -15.83 26.65 -5.68
CA PRO A 256 -14.99 27.84 -5.68
C PRO A 256 -15.81 29.12 -5.93
N GLU A 257 -15.44 30.23 -5.26
CA GLU A 257 -16.07 31.54 -5.48
C GLU A 257 -15.92 32.08 -6.91
N ARG A 258 -14.93 31.58 -7.65
CA ARG A 258 -14.70 31.86 -9.06
C ARG A 258 -14.57 30.53 -9.80
N ALA A 259 -15.19 30.42 -10.97
CA ALA A 259 -15.12 29.21 -11.78
C ALA A 259 -13.66 28.79 -12.04
N VAL A 260 -13.36 27.52 -11.78
CA VAL A 260 -12.07 26.90 -12.08
C VAL A 260 -12.34 25.80 -13.09
N SER A 261 -11.79 25.92 -14.29
CA SER A 261 -11.92 24.87 -15.29
C SER A 261 -11.08 23.65 -14.91
N ILE A 262 -11.67 22.48 -15.09
CA ILE A 262 -10.95 21.21 -15.05
C ILE A 262 -10.17 21.07 -16.36
N GLY A 263 -8.94 20.58 -16.28
CA GLY A 263 -7.98 20.50 -17.38
C GLY A 263 -7.02 21.70 -17.45
N GLU A 264 -7.48 22.93 -17.24
CA GLU A 264 -6.57 24.10 -17.25
C GLU A 264 -6.23 24.61 -15.85
N GLY A 265 -7.23 24.84 -15.00
CA GLY A 265 -7.06 25.35 -13.64
C GLY A 265 -6.69 24.26 -12.65
N VAL A 266 -7.39 23.13 -12.69
CA VAL A 266 -7.16 21.93 -11.88
C VAL A 266 -7.17 20.68 -12.75
N ARG A 267 -6.39 19.67 -12.40
CA ARG A 267 -6.30 18.41 -13.16
C ARG A 267 -6.29 17.21 -12.22
N PRO A 268 -6.78 16.04 -12.63
CA PRO A 268 -6.56 14.80 -11.90
C PRO A 268 -5.06 14.64 -11.55
N GLY A 269 -4.76 14.46 -10.26
CA GLY A 269 -3.39 14.40 -9.75
C GLY A 269 -2.82 15.71 -9.18
N ASP A 270 -3.48 16.85 -9.38
CA ASP A 270 -3.13 18.10 -8.68
C ASP A 270 -3.52 17.99 -7.20
N LEU A 271 -2.71 18.58 -6.32
CA LEU A 271 -2.97 18.56 -4.89
C LEU A 271 -3.83 19.76 -4.49
N LEU A 272 -4.80 19.53 -3.62
CA LEU A 272 -5.64 20.56 -3.01
C LEU A 272 -5.21 20.73 -1.56
N ALA A 273 -4.35 21.70 -1.29
CA ALA A 273 -3.95 22.04 0.08
C ALA A 273 -4.90 23.10 0.63
N VAL A 274 -5.59 22.82 1.74
CA VAL A 274 -6.57 23.73 2.34
C VAL A 274 -6.02 24.40 3.59
N ARG A 275 -6.25 25.72 3.67
CA ARG A 275 -6.16 26.52 4.89
C ARG A 275 -7.57 26.84 5.36
N TYR A 276 -7.97 26.24 6.47
CA TYR A 276 -9.32 26.42 7.02
C TYR A 276 -9.57 27.87 7.47
N PRO A 277 -10.83 28.33 7.53
CA PRO A 277 -11.17 29.68 7.96
C PRO A 277 -10.61 30.01 9.36
N GLY A 278 -10.00 31.18 9.51
CA GLY A 278 -9.43 31.67 10.78
C GLY A 278 -8.01 31.19 11.07
N GLU A 279 -7.45 30.34 10.22
CA GLU A 279 -6.19 29.65 10.50
C GLU A 279 -5.00 30.28 9.77
N LYS A 280 -3.82 30.12 10.35
CA LYS A 280 -2.59 30.79 9.86
C LYS A 280 -1.80 29.97 8.83
N GLN A 281 -1.98 28.65 8.82
CA GLN A 281 -1.23 27.72 7.98
C GLN A 281 -2.16 26.74 7.28
N PHE A 282 -1.74 26.17 6.17
CA PHE A 282 -2.44 25.06 5.52
C PHE A 282 -2.32 23.80 6.38
N GLN A 283 -3.43 23.09 6.61
CA GLN A 283 -3.49 21.99 7.58
C GLN A 283 -3.82 20.64 6.97
N HIS A 284 -4.48 20.63 5.81
CA HIS A 284 -4.91 19.40 5.16
C HIS A 284 -4.62 19.44 3.66
N VAL A 285 -4.42 18.27 3.08
CA VAL A 285 -4.16 18.12 1.65
C VAL A 285 -4.81 16.84 1.14
N GLY A 286 -5.38 16.94 -0.06
CA GLY A 286 -5.83 15.80 -0.85
C GLY A 286 -5.33 15.91 -2.27
N VAL A 287 -5.61 14.91 -3.09
CA VAL A 287 -5.38 14.95 -4.53
C VAL A 287 -6.72 14.95 -5.26
N PHE A 288 -6.89 15.91 -6.17
CA PHE A 288 -8.05 15.96 -7.03
C PHE A 288 -8.10 14.69 -7.89
N TYR A 289 -9.20 13.94 -7.79
CA TYR A 289 -9.32 12.61 -8.39
C TYR A 289 -10.07 12.68 -9.72
N SER A 290 -11.30 13.21 -9.73
CA SER A 290 -12.08 13.30 -10.96
C SER A 290 -13.18 14.35 -10.92
N ASP A 291 -13.51 14.83 -12.12
CA ASP A 291 -14.77 15.49 -12.45
C ASP A 291 -15.91 14.47 -12.35
N ALA A 292 -16.68 14.48 -11.26
CA ALA A 292 -17.62 13.39 -10.98
C ALA A 292 -18.94 13.53 -11.76
N ASN A 293 -19.34 14.78 -12.05
CA ASN A 293 -20.58 15.10 -12.73
C ASN A 293 -20.36 15.51 -14.21
N ALA A 294 -19.11 15.51 -14.67
CA ALA A 294 -18.67 15.89 -16.02
C ALA A 294 -19.04 17.34 -16.39
N SER A 295 -19.06 18.25 -15.41
CA SER A 295 -19.38 19.67 -15.63
C SER A 295 -18.25 20.43 -16.32
N GLY A 296 -17.01 19.91 -16.26
CA GLY A 296 -15.80 20.59 -16.71
C GLY A 296 -15.35 21.72 -15.76
N LEU A 297 -15.99 21.88 -14.62
CA LEU A 297 -15.71 22.90 -13.62
C LEU A 297 -15.49 22.26 -12.25
N LEU A 298 -14.55 22.80 -11.48
CA LEU A 298 -14.35 22.38 -10.09
C LEU A 298 -15.60 22.75 -9.28
N ASP A 299 -16.30 21.77 -8.73
CA ASP A 299 -17.51 21.98 -7.94
C ASP A 299 -17.69 20.97 -6.79
N ALA A 300 -18.84 21.04 -6.12
CA ALA A 300 -19.14 20.27 -4.92
C ALA A 300 -19.27 18.75 -5.17
N ASP A 301 -19.56 18.31 -6.39
CA ASP A 301 -19.71 16.88 -6.70
C ASP A 301 -18.37 16.19 -6.93
N ASP A 302 -17.32 16.96 -7.21
CA ASP A 302 -16.01 16.43 -7.56
C ASP A 302 -15.35 15.65 -6.43
N LEU A 303 -14.55 14.67 -6.85
CA LEU A 303 -13.93 13.73 -5.94
C LEU A 303 -12.49 14.09 -5.61
N VAL A 304 -12.16 13.95 -4.33
CA VAL A 304 -10.81 14.11 -3.80
C VAL A 304 -10.41 12.84 -3.06
N LEU A 305 -9.20 12.35 -3.35
CA LEU A 305 -8.56 11.31 -2.54
C LEU A 305 -7.76 11.97 -1.44
N HIS A 306 -8.00 11.60 -0.19
CA HIS A 306 -7.22 12.11 0.93
C HIS A 306 -7.20 11.14 2.11
N ALA A 307 -6.23 11.33 2.99
CA ALA A 307 -6.10 10.64 4.27
C ALA A 307 -5.95 11.69 5.39
N GLY A 308 -6.01 11.27 6.65
CA GLY A 308 -5.81 12.18 7.78
C GLY A 308 -5.87 11.41 9.09
N PRO A 309 -6.84 11.68 9.97
CA PRO A 309 -7.13 10.75 11.08
C PRO A 309 -7.64 9.41 10.54
N GLU A 310 -8.41 9.45 9.45
CA GLU A 310 -8.92 8.27 8.76
C GLU A 310 -7.94 7.75 7.69
N ALA A 311 -8.09 6.49 7.32
CA ALA A 311 -7.40 5.89 6.18
C ALA A 311 -7.72 6.62 4.87
N LEU A 312 -6.91 6.38 3.83
CA LEU A 312 -7.15 6.94 2.50
C LEU A 312 -8.56 6.60 2.02
N HIS A 313 -9.32 7.62 1.62
CA HIS A 313 -10.68 7.47 1.11
C HIS A 313 -10.98 8.51 0.04
N LEU A 314 -12.10 8.31 -0.66
CA LEU A 314 -12.70 9.28 -1.56
C LEU A 314 -13.78 10.04 -0.80
N SER A 315 -13.79 11.36 -0.94
CA SER A 315 -14.89 12.21 -0.51
C SER A 315 -15.25 13.20 -1.62
N ARG A 316 -16.49 13.70 -1.58
CA ARG A 316 -16.88 14.85 -2.41
C ARG A 316 -16.36 16.14 -1.79
N LEU A 317 -16.00 17.12 -2.62
CA LEU A 317 -15.67 18.47 -2.14
C LEU A 317 -16.82 19.09 -1.33
N GLY A 318 -18.07 18.83 -1.71
CA GLY A 318 -19.27 19.30 -1.04
C GLY A 318 -19.46 18.79 0.39
N GLU A 319 -18.73 17.76 0.82
CA GLU A 319 -18.73 17.28 2.21
C GLU A 319 -17.98 18.22 3.17
N GLY A 320 -17.32 19.27 2.64
CA GLY A 320 -16.79 20.38 3.42
C GLY A 320 -15.36 20.18 3.95
N GLY A 321 -14.75 19.02 3.72
CA GLY A 321 -13.38 18.71 4.14
C GLY A 321 -12.29 19.61 3.52
N PHE A 322 -12.65 20.44 2.53
CA PHE A 322 -11.77 21.36 1.83
C PHE A 322 -12.30 22.81 1.79
N ASP A 323 -13.28 23.16 2.63
CA ASP A 323 -13.77 24.54 2.73
C ASP A 323 -12.71 25.47 3.34
N GLY A 324 -12.38 26.57 2.66
CA GLY A 324 -11.27 27.43 3.05
C GLY A 324 -10.50 28.00 1.86
N GLU A 325 -9.34 28.58 2.14
CA GLU A 325 -8.41 28.97 1.07
C GLU A 325 -7.68 27.71 0.59
N VAL A 326 -7.90 27.32 -0.66
CA VAL A 326 -7.29 26.15 -1.28
C VAL A 326 -6.19 26.59 -2.24
N ALA A 327 -4.98 26.09 -2.01
CA ALA A 327 -3.88 26.17 -2.96
C ALA A 327 -3.86 24.91 -3.82
N ILE A 328 -3.98 25.08 -5.14
CA ILE A 328 -3.89 24.00 -6.12
C ILE A 328 -2.42 23.85 -6.50
N LEU A 329 -1.80 22.72 -6.18
CA LEU A 329 -0.38 22.45 -6.34
C LEU A 329 -0.14 21.38 -7.40
N ARG A 330 0.92 21.52 -8.21
CA ARG A 330 1.30 20.55 -9.24
C ARG A 330 2.56 19.80 -8.84
N LEU A 331 2.52 18.48 -8.92
CA LEU A 331 3.68 17.63 -8.60
C LEU A 331 4.80 17.70 -9.64
N GLU A 332 4.49 18.17 -10.84
CA GLU A 332 5.44 18.41 -11.91
C GLU A 332 5.47 19.88 -12.30
N ARG A 333 6.68 20.39 -12.56
CA ARG A 333 6.85 21.52 -13.48
C ARG A 333 6.67 20.97 -14.89
N SER A 334 5.41 20.77 -15.30
CA SER A 334 4.97 20.44 -16.66
C SER A 334 6.09 20.03 -17.62
N ARG A 335 6.44 18.73 -17.65
CA ARG A 335 7.06 18.17 -18.85
C ARG A 335 5.89 17.81 -19.78
N PRO A 336 5.85 18.32 -21.03
CA PRO A 336 4.83 17.85 -21.96
C PRO A 336 4.97 16.33 -22.12
N PRO A 337 3.86 15.59 -22.31
CA PRO A 337 3.94 14.16 -22.57
C PRO A 337 4.85 13.93 -23.79
N PRO A 338 5.69 12.87 -23.79
CA PRO A 338 6.51 12.57 -24.94
C PRO A 338 5.60 12.38 -26.17
N PRO A 339 5.86 13.06 -27.29
CA PRO A 339 5.06 12.89 -28.49
C PRO A 339 5.35 11.51 -29.07
N GLY A 340 4.39 10.59 -28.96
CA GLY A 340 4.40 9.28 -29.62
C GLY A 340 5.60 8.39 -29.28
N GLY A 341 5.44 7.47 -28.32
CA GLY A 341 6.48 6.49 -28.05
C GLY A 341 5.92 5.29 -27.30
N GLN A 342 5.93 4.14 -27.99
CA GLN A 342 5.70 2.82 -27.42
C GLN A 342 6.49 2.66 -26.12
N LEU A 343 5.80 2.19 -25.07
CA LEU A 343 6.46 1.68 -23.87
C LEU A 343 7.09 0.31 -24.21
N PRO A 344 8.28 -0.02 -23.65
CA PRO A 344 8.92 -1.31 -23.83
C PRO A 344 8.10 -2.47 -23.26
#